data_AF-K9TT78-F1
#
_entry.id   AF-K9TT78-F1
#
_cell.length_a   1.000
_cell.length_b   1.000
_cell.length_c   1.000
_cell.angle_alpha   90.00
_cell.angle_beta   90.00
_cell.angle_gamma   90.00
#
_symmetry.space_group_name_H-M   'P 1'
#
loop_
_entity.id
_entity.type
_entity.pdbx_description
1 polymer ?
#
loop_
_entity_poly.entity_id
_entity_poly.type
_entity_poly.pdbx_seq_one_letter_code
_entity_poly.pdbx_strand_id
1 'polypeptide(L)'
;MAQSPSHQFGQTLGKLLEDIVLYDILKPRLEIFTASKNYYLDYQKSRAARKGKKVTWEDKDGNKHDLDFVIEVGGTEEKRGLPLAFIESAWRRYTKHSKNKVQEIQGAILPIIQRYSQLNPFYGVVLAGDFTKPALEQLKIMDFLLFTFLLMM
;
A
#
# COMPACT_ATOMS: atom_id res chain seq x y z
N MET A 1 -9.88 -3.95 -26.01
CA MET A 1 -10.08 -4.57 -24.69
C MET A 1 -11.18 -5.61 -24.82
N ALA A 2 -10.98 -6.83 -24.33
CA ALA A 2 -11.93 -7.92 -24.53
C ALA A 2 -13.21 -7.68 -23.69
N GLN A 3 -14.35 -7.50 -24.35
CA GLN A 3 -15.66 -7.21 -23.75
C GLN A 3 -16.44 -8.48 -23.32
N SER A 4 -15.76 -9.57 -22.94
CA SER A 4 -16.49 -10.76 -22.51
C SER A 4 -17.01 -10.59 -21.07
N PRO A 5 -18.24 -11.04 -20.76
CA PRO A 5 -18.77 -11.03 -19.39
C PRO A 5 -17.83 -11.70 -18.38
N SER A 6 -17.13 -12.76 -18.78
CA SER A 6 -16.15 -13.46 -17.95
C SER A 6 -14.94 -12.58 -17.57
N HIS A 7 -14.47 -11.71 -18.48
CA HIS A 7 -13.38 -10.79 -18.19
C HIS A 7 -13.81 -9.74 -17.15
N GLN A 8 -14.99 -9.13 -17.34
CA GLN A 8 -15.54 -8.13 -16.41
C GLN A 8 -15.80 -8.73 -15.03
N PHE A 9 -16.32 -9.96 -14.97
CA PHE A 9 -16.51 -10.68 -13.72
C PHE A 9 -15.16 -10.92 -13.00
N GLY A 10 -14.13 -11.36 -13.73
CA GLY A 10 -12.79 -11.54 -13.18
C GLY A 10 -12.19 -10.27 -12.60
N GLN A 11 -12.36 -9.12 -13.28
CA GLN A 11 -11.92 -7.81 -12.76
C GLN A 11 -12.68 -7.41 -11.49
N THR A 12 -14.01 -7.59 -11.49
CA THR A 12 -14.87 -7.26 -10.34
C THR A 12 -14.51 -8.09 -9.12
N LEU A 13 -14.30 -9.40 -9.31
CA LEU A 13 -13.87 -10.29 -8.25
C LEU A 13 -12.46 -9.93 -7.73
N GLY A 14 -11.54 -9.59 -8.63
CA GLY A 14 -10.20 -9.14 -8.22
C GLY A 14 -10.25 -7.89 -7.36
N LYS A 15 -11.07 -6.90 -7.76
CA LYS A 15 -11.28 -5.68 -6.98
C LYS A 15 -11.89 -5.97 -5.60
N LEU A 16 -12.90 -6.85 -5.53
CA LEU A 16 -13.50 -7.25 -4.26
C LEU A 16 -12.45 -7.85 -3.31
N LEU A 17 -11.58 -8.72 -3.82
CA LEU A 17 -10.53 -9.34 -3.01
C LEU A 17 -9.47 -8.33 -2.56
N GLU A 18 -9.08 -7.39 -3.44
CA GLU A 18 -8.22 -6.26 -3.06
C GLU A 18 -8.87 -5.41 -1.95
N ASP A 19 -10.17 -5.08 -2.08
CA ASP A 19 -10.92 -4.31 -1.08
C ASP A 19 -11.01 -5.06 0.27
N ILE A 20 -11.24 -6.38 0.27
CA ILE A 20 -11.25 -7.19 1.50
C ILE A 20 -9.88 -7.16 2.18
N VAL A 21 -8.79 -7.36 1.43
CA VAL A 21 -7.43 -7.32 1.99
C VAL A 21 -7.15 -5.94 2.60
N LEU A 22 -7.49 -4.87 1.89
CA LEU A 22 -7.29 -3.51 2.37
C LEU A 22 -8.15 -3.16 3.58
N TYR A 23 -9.47 -3.27 3.45
CA TYR A 23 -10.41 -2.64 4.37
C TYR A 23 -10.92 -3.56 5.48
N ASP A 24 -11.00 -4.87 5.23
CA ASP A 24 -11.50 -5.83 6.21
C ASP A 24 -10.37 -6.52 6.98
N ILE A 25 -9.19 -6.68 6.33
CA ILE A 25 -8.03 -7.31 6.95
C ILE A 25 -7.05 -6.27 7.50
N LEU A 26 -6.48 -5.41 6.65
CA LEU A 26 -5.37 -4.56 7.06
C LEU A 26 -5.80 -3.35 7.87
N LYS A 27 -6.74 -2.56 7.35
CA LYS A 27 -7.18 -1.31 7.98
C LYS A 27 -7.54 -1.49 9.47
N PRO A 28 -8.37 -2.47 9.89
CA PRO A 28 -8.76 -2.58 11.30
C PRO A 28 -7.56 -2.88 12.21
N ARG A 29 -6.61 -3.69 11.73
CA ARG A 29 -5.38 -4.02 12.47
C ARG A 29 -4.47 -2.80 12.60
N LEU A 30 -4.31 -2.03 11.52
CA LEU A 30 -3.55 -0.79 11.54
C LEU A 30 -4.21 0.26 12.43
N GLU A 31 -5.54 0.39 12.42
CA GLU A 31 -6.29 1.31 13.29
C GLU A 31 -6.10 0.98 14.77
N ILE A 32 -6.17 -0.31 15.15
CA ILE A 32 -5.89 -0.75 16.52
C ILE A 32 -4.45 -0.37 16.92
N PHE A 33 -3.48 -0.66 16.05
CA PHE A 33 -2.08 -0.35 16.31
C PHE A 33 -1.85 1.15 16.49
N THR A 34 -2.32 1.98 15.56
CA THR A 34 -2.09 3.43 15.60
C THR A 34 -2.80 4.08 16.77
N ALA A 35 -4.03 3.66 17.10
CA ALA A 35 -4.75 4.12 18.28
C ALA A 35 -3.96 3.81 19.57
N SER A 36 -3.39 2.61 19.70
CA SER A 36 -2.61 2.22 20.89
C SER A 36 -1.31 3.03 21.09
N LYS A 37 -0.84 3.72 20.05
CA LYS A 37 0.41 4.48 20.03
C LYS A 37 0.20 5.99 19.84
N ASN A 38 -1.04 6.45 19.77
CA ASN A 38 -1.39 7.83 19.44
C ASN A 38 -0.78 8.33 18.11
N TYR A 39 -0.80 7.46 17.10
CA TYR A 39 -0.43 7.80 15.72
C TYR A 39 -1.69 8.00 14.87
N TYR A 40 -1.54 8.72 13.78
CA TYR A 40 -2.62 8.90 12.81
C TYR A 40 -2.46 7.91 11.66
N LEU A 41 -3.53 7.18 11.33
CA LEU A 41 -3.57 6.33 10.13
C LEU A 41 -4.29 7.09 9.01
N ASP A 42 -3.53 7.45 7.97
CA ASP A 42 -4.11 7.94 6.72
C ASP A 42 -4.33 6.78 5.74
N TYR A 43 -5.46 6.83 5.05
CA TYR A 43 -5.89 5.86 4.03
C TYR A 43 -6.86 6.54 3.07
N GLN A 44 -7.31 5.84 2.03
CA GLN A 44 -8.21 6.44 1.03
C GLN A 44 -9.57 6.86 1.63
N LYS A 45 -9.65 8.13 2.04
CA LYS A 45 -10.85 8.84 2.52
C LYS A 45 -10.69 10.34 2.29
N SER A 46 -11.79 11.08 2.44
CA SER A 46 -11.68 12.54 2.57
C SER A 46 -11.00 12.87 3.90
N ARG A 47 -10.06 13.82 3.87
CA ARG A 47 -9.31 14.30 5.02
C ARG A 47 -8.96 15.75 4.75
N ALA A 48 -9.27 16.67 5.67
CA ALA A 48 -9.07 18.11 5.45
C ALA A 48 -7.60 18.49 5.21
N ALA A 49 -6.66 17.72 5.77
CA ALA A 49 -5.23 17.89 5.59
C ALA A 49 -4.71 17.70 4.15
N ARG A 50 -5.50 17.13 3.22
CA ARG A 50 -5.08 16.89 1.84
C ARG A 50 -6.24 17.00 0.84
N LYS A 51 -5.92 17.33 -0.41
CA LYS A 51 -6.93 17.44 -1.48
C LYS A 51 -7.32 16.05 -1.98
N GLY A 52 -8.61 15.85 -2.24
CA GLY A 52 -9.15 14.61 -2.79
C GLY A 52 -9.25 13.48 -1.76
N LYS A 53 -9.33 12.24 -2.26
CA LYS A 53 -9.51 11.04 -1.40
C LYS A 53 -8.25 10.20 -1.27
N LYS A 54 -7.30 10.31 -2.18
CA LYS A 54 -6.09 9.48 -2.20
C LYS A 54 -5.03 9.97 -1.22
N VAL A 55 -4.24 9.04 -0.69
CA VAL A 55 -3.11 9.35 0.20
C VAL A 55 -1.89 9.66 -0.65
N THR A 56 -1.86 10.87 -1.20
CA THR A 56 -0.78 11.30 -2.10
C THR A 56 0.39 11.90 -1.32
N TRP A 57 1.60 11.39 -1.56
CA TRP A 57 2.87 11.92 -1.08
C TRP A 57 3.78 12.26 -2.24
N GLU A 58 4.66 13.24 -2.04
CA GLU A 58 5.61 13.69 -3.06
C GLU A 58 7.01 13.16 -2.75
N ASP A 59 7.74 12.75 -3.78
CA ASP A 59 9.16 12.43 -3.67
C ASP A 59 10.04 13.69 -3.70
N LYS A 60 11.37 13.52 -3.66
CA LYS A 60 12.32 14.64 -3.67
C LYS A 60 12.24 15.50 -4.94
N ASP A 61 11.78 14.93 -6.05
CA ASP A 61 11.70 15.56 -7.36
C ASP A 61 10.30 16.18 -7.62
N GLY A 62 9.38 16.04 -6.65
CA GLY A 62 8.02 16.56 -6.71
C GLY A 62 7.04 15.64 -7.44
N ASN A 63 7.44 14.41 -7.78
CA ASN A 63 6.50 13.45 -8.36
C ASN A 63 5.55 12.94 -7.28
N LYS A 64 4.29 12.73 -7.67
CA LYS A 64 3.21 12.31 -6.78
C LYS A 64 3.02 10.82 -6.84
N HIS A 65 2.94 10.23 -5.66
CA HIS A 65 2.75 8.80 -5.44
C HIS A 65 1.54 8.62 -4.54
N ASP A 66 0.55 7.87 -5.03
CA ASP A 66 -0.65 7.51 -4.26
C ASP A 66 -0.37 6.22 -3.51
N LEU A 67 -0.64 6.22 -2.21
CA LEU A 67 -0.40 5.07 -1.35
C LEU A 67 -1.70 4.54 -0.73
N ASP A 68 -1.69 3.25 -0.37
CA ASP A 68 -2.81 2.62 0.34
C ASP A 68 -2.93 3.13 1.79
N PHE A 69 -1.83 3.07 2.55
CA PHE A 69 -1.78 3.51 3.95
C PHE A 69 -0.50 4.28 4.28
N VAL A 70 -0.64 5.33 5.09
CA VAL A 70 0.48 6.05 5.70
C VAL A 70 0.20 6.26 7.18
N ILE A 71 1.15 5.88 8.04
CA ILE A 71 1.09 6.18 9.47
C ILE A 71 1.90 7.45 9.72
N GLU A 72 1.32 8.38 10.46
CA GLU A 72 1.90 9.69 10.73
C GLU A 72 2.06 9.95 12.22
N VAL A 73 3.19 10.53 12.62
CA VAL A 73 3.38 11.12 13.96
C VAL A 73 2.85 12.54 13.95
N GLY A 74 1.96 12.85 14.89
CA GLY A 74 1.37 14.19 15.04
C GLY A 74 0.42 14.60 13.89
N GLY A 75 -0.02 13.64 13.08
CA GLY A 75 -1.08 13.85 12.08
C GLY A 75 -2.46 13.94 12.74
N THR A 76 -3.36 14.69 12.11
CA THR A 76 -4.79 14.79 12.47
C THR A 76 -5.65 14.82 11.21
N GLU A 77 -6.97 14.95 11.34
CA GLU A 77 -7.84 15.15 10.17
C GLU A 77 -7.53 16.46 9.43
N GLU A 78 -7.06 17.50 10.15
CA GLU A 78 -6.81 18.86 9.67
C GLU A 78 -5.36 19.09 9.24
N LYS A 79 -4.41 18.35 9.81
CA LYS A 79 -2.98 18.54 9.59
C LYS A 79 -2.27 17.24 9.23
N ARG A 80 -1.42 17.30 8.20
CA ARG A 80 -0.47 16.22 7.87
C ARG A 80 0.69 16.19 8.86
N GLY A 81 0.97 15.02 9.42
CA GLY A 81 2.09 14.77 10.33
C GLY A 81 3.38 14.38 9.61
N LEU A 82 4.36 13.91 10.39
CA LEU A 82 5.59 13.32 9.86
C LEU A 82 5.36 11.85 9.50
N PRO A 83 5.81 11.37 8.34
CA PRO A 83 5.61 9.98 7.95
C PRO A 83 6.44 9.05 8.83
N LEU A 84 5.77 8.06 9.43
CA LEU A 84 6.39 6.99 10.22
C LEU A 84 6.46 5.68 9.43
N ALA A 85 5.42 5.40 8.65
CA ALA A 85 5.32 4.17 7.87
C ALA A 85 4.60 4.38 6.55
N PHE A 86 5.07 3.73 5.50
CA PHE A 86 4.40 3.62 4.20
C PHE A 86 4.08 2.15 3.93
N ILE A 87 2.81 1.84 3.66
CA ILE A 87 2.36 0.45 3.51
C ILE A 87 1.52 0.34 2.25
N GLU A 88 1.94 -0.57 1.37
CA GLU A 88 1.21 -0.95 0.16
C GLU A 88 0.64 -2.36 0.31
N SER A 89 -0.46 -2.62 -0.40
CA SER A 89 -1.07 -3.93 -0.49
C SER A 89 -1.26 -4.35 -1.94
N ALA A 90 -1.15 -5.64 -2.21
CA ALA A 90 -1.57 -6.16 -3.50
C ALA A 90 -2.11 -7.59 -3.38
N TRP A 91 -3.18 -7.86 -4.13
CA TRP A 91 -3.68 -9.20 -4.33
C TRP A 91 -3.40 -9.68 -5.77
N ARG A 92 -3.01 -10.96 -5.90
CA ARG A 92 -2.79 -11.60 -7.21
C ARG A 92 -3.32 -13.03 -7.22
N ARG A 93 -4.14 -13.35 -8.22
CA ARG A 93 -4.56 -14.73 -8.51
C ARG A 93 -3.47 -15.56 -9.19
N TYR A 94 -2.67 -14.92 -10.04
CA TYR A 94 -1.69 -15.60 -10.89
C TYR A 94 -0.38 -14.84 -10.90
N THR A 95 0.69 -15.57 -11.18
CA THR A 95 2.07 -15.11 -11.07
C THR A 95 2.57 -14.28 -12.27
N LYS A 96 1.86 -14.30 -13.40
CA LYS A 96 2.31 -13.69 -14.68
C LYS A 96 2.75 -12.23 -14.54
N HIS A 97 2.08 -11.47 -13.67
CA HIS A 97 2.33 -10.04 -13.47
C HIS A 97 2.87 -9.70 -12.07
N SER A 98 3.34 -10.68 -11.31
CA SER A 98 3.87 -10.45 -9.96
C SER A 98 5.09 -9.52 -9.98
N LYS A 99 6.01 -9.70 -10.94
CA LYS A 99 7.21 -8.84 -11.07
C LYS A 99 6.84 -7.39 -11.33
N ASN A 100 5.93 -7.14 -12.28
CA ASN A 100 5.49 -5.79 -12.62
C ASN A 100 4.83 -5.12 -11.42
N LYS A 101 3.94 -5.82 -10.69
CA LYS A 101 3.29 -5.27 -9.50
C LYS A 101 4.30 -4.94 -8.40
N VAL A 102 5.29 -5.80 -8.16
CA VAL A 102 6.37 -5.51 -7.22
C VAL A 102 7.16 -4.26 -7.62
N GLN A 103 7.46 -4.10 -8.91
CA GLN A 103 8.16 -2.91 -9.41
C GLN A 103 7.31 -1.63 -9.29
N GLU A 104 5.99 -1.71 -9.51
CA GLU A 104 5.06 -0.60 -9.28
C GLU A 104 5.11 -0.15 -7.80
N ILE A 105 5.03 -1.10 -6.87
CA ILE A 105 5.09 -0.82 -5.43
C ILE A 105 6.43 -0.18 -5.04
N GLN A 106 7.53 -0.73 -5.53
CA GLN A 106 8.86 -0.17 -5.30
C GLN A 106 9.02 1.23 -5.88
N GLY A 107 8.52 1.44 -7.09
CA GLY A 107 8.54 2.72 -7.77
C GLY A 107 7.72 3.80 -7.06
N ALA A 108 6.67 3.41 -6.34
CA ALA A 108 5.87 4.33 -5.53
C ALA A 108 6.56 4.68 -4.19
N ILE A 109 7.06 3.67 -3.46
CA ILE A 109 7.55 3.87 -2.09
C ILE A 109 8.99 4.40 -2.06
N LEU A 110 9.93 3.80 -2.80
CA LEU A 110 11.35 4.09 -2.64
C LEU A 110 11.72 5.57 -2.88
N PRO A 111 11.14 6.29 -3.88
CA PRO A 111 11.41 7.71 -4.05
C PRO A 111 10.98 8.56 -2.84
N ILE A 112 9.88 8.19 -2.18
CA ILE A 112 9.40 8.86 -0.97
C ILE A 112 10.33 8.55 0.21
N ILE A 113 10.77 7.31 0.36
CA ILE A 113 11.75 6.93 1.40
C ILE A 113 13.03 7.74 1.28
N GLN A 114 13.53 7.95 0.06
CA GLN A 114 14.70 8.80 -0.16
C GLN A 114 14.47 10.23 0.33
N ARG A 115 13.30 10.82 0.06
CA ARG A 115 12.93 12.17 0.52
C ARG A 115 12.91 12.27 2.04
N TYR A 116 12.42 11.25 2.73
CA TYR A 116 12.25 11.24 4.18
C TYR A 116 13.32 10.43 4.92
N SER A 117 14.48 10.19 4.29
CA SER A 117 15.56 9.35 4.82
C SER A 117 16.01 9.72 6.24
N GLN A 118 16.03 11.02 6.58
CA GLN A 118 16.40 11.48 7.93
C GLN A 118 15.44 11.01 9.03
N LEU A 119 14.19 10.67 8.68
CA LEU A 119 13.20 10.16 9.61
C LEU A 119 13.26 8.63 9.75
N ASN A 120 14.00 7.95 8.87
CA ASN A 120 14.05 6.48 8.77
C ASN A 120 12.64 5.84 8.83
N PRO A 121 11.70 6.25 7.97
CA PRO A 121 10.35 5.71 7.99
C PRO A 121 10.37 4.22 7.67
N PHE A 122 9.52 3.47 8.34
CA PHE A 122 9.24 2.09 8.00
C PHE A 122 8.58 1.99 6.62
N TYR A 123 8.86 0.93 5.89
CA TYR A 123 8.09 0.61 4.70
C TYR A 123 7.93 -0.89 4.53
N GLY A 124 6.73 -1.28 4.12
CA GLY A 124 6.38 -2.67 4.00
C GLY A 124 5.28 -2.89 3.00
N VAL A 125 5.10 -4.16 2.66
CA VAL A 125 4.11 -4.58 1.69
C VAL A 125 3.38 -5.82 2.19
N VAL A 126 2.06 -5.79 2.00
CA VAL A 126 1.18 -6.92 2.26
C VAL A 126 0.78 -7.53 0.92
N LEU A 127 1.19 -8.78 0.69
CA LEU A 127 0.90 -9.50 -0.54
C LEU A 127 -0.03 -10.67 -0.26
N ALA A 128 -1.16 -10.68 -0.97
CA ALA A 128 -2.15 -11.74 -0.88
C ALA A 128 -2.23 -12.54 -2.19
N GLY A 129 -2.30 -13.87 -2.07
CA GLY A 129 -2.32 -14.77 -3.22
C GLY A 129 -0.94 -15.09 -3.78
N ASP A 130 -0.84 -15.26 -5.10
CA ASP A 130 0.32 -15.90 -5.75
C ASP A 130 1.35 -14.90 -6.28
N PHE A 131 2.54 -14.97 -5.68
CA PHE A 131 3.72 -14.22 -6.11
C PHE A 131 4.91 -15.16 -6.34
N THR A 132 5.67 -14.89 -7.41
CA THR A 132 6.85 -15.69 -7.72
C THR A 132 7.95 -15.43 -6.69
N LYS A 133 8.78 -16.46 -6.40
CA LYS A 133 9.95 -16.31 -5.52
C LYS A 133 10.85 -15.13 -5.93
N PRO A 134 11.21 -14.93 -7.22
CA PRO A 134 12.03 -13.79 -7.61
C PRO A 134 11.37 -12.43 -7.31
N ALA A 135 10.05 -12.31 -7.43
CA ALA A 135 9.35 -11.07 -7.10
C ALA A 135 9.39 -10.79 -5.59
N LEU A 136 9.25 -11.82 -4.75
CA LEU A 136 9.37 -11.69 -3.30
C LEU A 136 10.79 -11.35 -2.85
N GLU A 137 11.80 -12.01 -3.43
CA GLU A 137 13.21 -11.72 -3.14
C GLU A 137 13.60 -10.30 -3.56
N GLN A 138 13.06 -9.80 -4.68
CA GLN A 138 13.28 -8.42 -5.10
C GLN A 138 12.83 -7.40 -4.05
N LEU A 139 11.72 -7.65 -3.34
CA LEU A 139 11.25 -6.78 -2.25
C LEU A 139 12.18 -6.87 -1.04
N LYS A 140 12.58 -8.07 -0.66
CA LYS A 140 13.49 -8.28 0.49
C LYS A 140 14.84 -7.62 0.28
N ILE A 141 15.42 -7.71 -0.93
CA ILE A 141 16.70 -7.06 -1.27
C ILE A 141 16.59 -5.53 -1.20
N MET A 142 15.39 -4.97 -1.39
CA MET A 142 15.11 -3.55 -1.27
C MET A 142 14.65 -3.17 0.15
N ASP A 143 14.90 -4.03 1.15
CA ASP A 143 14.58 -3.82 2.57
C ASP A 143 13.09 -3.60 2.90
N PHE A 144 12.17 -4.01 2.01
CA PHE A 144 10.75 -4.02 2.34
C PHE A 144 10.46 -5.09 3.41
N LEU A 145 9.75 -4.70 4.47
CA LEU A 145 9.13 -5.71 5.31
C LEU A 145 8.00 -6.37 4.53
N LEU A 146 8.07 -7.69 4.42
CA LEU A 146 7.16 -8.48 3.61
C LEU A 146 6.20 -9.28 4.50
N PHE A 147 4.90 -9.07 4.32
CA PHE A 147 3.88 -9.97 4.84
C PHE A 147 3.12 -10.63 3.69
N THR A 148 3.30 -11.94 3.53
CA THR A 148 2.62 -12.74 2.51
C THR A 148 1.61 -13.67 3.15
N PHE A 149 0.42 -13.79 2.58
CA PHE A 149 -0.52 -14.85 2.96
C PHE A 149 -1.31 -15.38 1.78
N LEU A 150 -1.64 -16.66 1.83
CA LEU A 150 -2.46 -17.30 0.82
C LEU A 150 -3.93 -17.04 1.15
N LEU A 151 -4.68 -16.45 0.22
CA LEU A 151 -6.13 -16.58 0.23
C LEU A 151 -6.45 -17.90 -0.47
N MET A 152 -6.66 -18.96 0.32
CA MET A 152 -7.30 -20.17 -0.21
C MET A 152 -8.75 -19.81 -0.53
N MET A 153 -9.08 -19.76 -1.82
CA MET A 153 -10.46 -19.80 -2.32
C MET A 153 -10.75 -21.19 -2.84
#